data_AF-A0A1F9CZA3-F1
#
_entry.id   AF-A0A1F9CZA3-F1
#
_cell.length_a   1.000
_cell.length_b   1.000
_cell.length_c   1.000
_cell.angle_alpha   90.00
_cell.angle_beta   90.00
_cell.angle_gamma   90.00
#
_symmetry.space_group_name_H-M   'P 1'
#
loop_
_entity.id
_entity.type
_entity.pdbx_description
1 polymer ?
#
loop_
_entity_poly.entity_id
_entity_poly.type
_entity_poly.pdbx_seq_one_letter_code
_entity_poly.pdbx_strand_id
1 'polypeptide(L)'
;MEKSVIENLTTPTMEKIRESLVKKDKKKAIEMINELANETKKTNYLVTNWIWLLLTFIANNHGEGKVIEALTYKNRLQDPLCEEIVNAPDEKKIGSLASLMHAQFSEVAIEEDDAKFTIKLNPCGMAGRMRREGLDKESTNLRNTSKGYDWSWGKKEVSYYCAQCYLISNILKNSKSKLEKVVINCPTASDEPCHWYVYKTKNEKAKIR
;
A
#
# COMPACT_ATOMS: atom_id res chain seq x y z
N MET A 1 -23.53 -28.34 13.47
CA MET A 1 -23.79 -27.05 12.81
C MET A 1 -24.95 -27.28 11.85
N GLU A 2 -25.98 -26.44 11.87
CA GLU A 2 -27.16 -26.65 11.02
C GLU A 2 -26.82 -26.56 9.52
N LYS A 3 -27.56 -27.29 8.68
CA LYS A 3 -27.32 -27.32 7.22
C LYS A 3 -27.43 -25.93 6.58
N SER A 4 -28.40 -25.12 7.04
CA SER A 4 -28.59 -23.72 6.66
C SER A 4 -27.37 -22.85 6.96
N VAL A 5 -26.68 -23.10 8.08
CA VAL A 5 -25.46 -22.40 8.45
C VAL A 5 -24.30 -22.78 7.54
N ILE A 6 -24.16 -24.07 7.20
CA ILE A 6 -23.13 -24.55 6.27
C ILE A 6 -23.33 -23.94 4.89
N GLU A 7 -24.56 -23.99 4.36
CA GLU A 7 -24.89 -23.38 3.06
C GLU A 7 -24.55 -21.88 3.05
N ASN A 8 -24.88 -21.16 4.12
CA ASN A 8 -24.52 -19.75 4.26
C ASN A 8 -23.00 -19.50 4.29
N LEU A 9 -22.19 -20.41 4.83
CA LEU A 9 -20.72 -20.27 4.83
C LEU A 9 -20.10 -20.52 3.45
N THR A 10 -20.75 -21.31 2.60
CA THR A 10 -20.25 -21.60 1.24
C THR A 10 -20.53 -20.50 0.22
N THR A 11 -21.47 -19.60 0.51
CA THR A 11 -21.80 -18.48 -0.37
C THR A 11 -20.88 -17.29 -0.11
N PRO A 12 -20.12 -16.80 -1.11
CA PRO A 12 -19.29 -15.60 -0.95
C PRO A 12 -20.13 -14.38 -0.57
N THR A 13 -19.59 -13.51 0.28
CA THR A 13 -20.29 -12.31 0.76
C THR A 13 -20.72 -11.40 -0.39
N MET A 14 -19.95 -11.33 -1.48
CA MET A 14 -20.34 -10.66 -2.72
C MET A 14 -21.65 -11.19 -3.33
N GLU A 15 -21.88 -12.50 -3.34
CA GLU A 15 -23.14 -13.06 -3.87
C GLU A 15 -24.31 -12.74 -2.94
N LYS A 16 -24.10 -12.80 -1.62
CA LYS A 16 -25.12 -12.40 -0.63
C LYS A 16 -25.56 -10.94 -0.81
N ILE A 17 -24.62 -10.04 -1.13
CA ILE A 17 -24.93 -8.64 -1.48
C ILE A 17 -25.83 -8.60 -2.71
N ARG A 18 -25.46 -9.29 -3.81
CA ARG A 18 -26.25 -9.31 -5.06
C ARG A 18 -27.66 -9.84 -4.83
N GLU A 19 -27.81 -10.95 -4.11
CA GLU A 19 -29.12 -11.50 -3.76
C GLU A 19 -29.97 -10.52 -2.96
N SER A 20 -29.37 -9.82 -2.00
CA SER A 20 -30.07 -8.83 -1.18
C SER A 20 -30.54 -7.64 -2.02
N LEU A 21 -29.72 -7.20 -2.99
CA LEU A 21 -30.09 -6.15 -3.94
C LEU A 21 -31.24 -6.57 -4.85
N VAL A 22 -31.22 -7.81 -5.38
CA VAL A 22 -32.33 -8.37 -6.20
C VAL A 22 -33.63 -8.43 -5.38
N LYS A 23 -33.54 -8.83 -4.10
CA LYS A 23 -34.66 -8.85 -3.16
C LYS A 23 -35.06 -7.45 -2.65
N LYS A 24 -34.38 -6.39 -3.07
CA LYS A 24 -34.55 -5.00 -2.61
C LYS A 24 -34.39 -4.83 -1.08
N ASP A 25 -33.67 -5.73 -0.44
CA ASP A 25 -33.32 -5.64 0.98
C ASP A 25 -32.07 -4.78 1.17
N LYS A 26 -32.29 -3.45 1.17
CA LYS A 26 -31.23 -2.46 1.29
C LYS A 26 -30.46 -2.59 2.62
N LYS A 27 -31.14 -2.90 3.72
CA LYS A 27 -30.52 -3.01 5.04
C LYS A 27 -29.51 -4.15 5.04
N LYS A 28 -29.93 -5.33 4.60
CA LYS A 28 -29.05 -6.50 4.50
C LYS A 28 -27.91 -6.28 3.52
N ALA A 29 -28.15 -5.63 2.38
CA ALA A 29 -27.08 -5.30 1.43
C ALA A 29 -25.98 -4.44 2.08
N ILE A 30 -26.36 -3.42 2.85
CA ILE A 30 -25.40 -2.55 3.57
C ILE A 30 -24.64 -3.34 4.64
N GLU A 31 -25.32 -4.18 5.41
CA GLU A 31 -24.68 -5.06 6.41
C GLU A 31 -23.62 -5.96 5.76
N MET A 32 -23.96 -6.62 4.65
CA MET A 32 -23.03 -7.49 3.93
C MET A 32 -21.86 -6.72 3.27
N ILE A 33 -22.06 -5.48 2.82
CA ILE A 33 -20.96 -4.62 2.33
C ILE A 33 -19.94 -4.35 3.43
N ASN A 34 -20.41 -4.03 4.65
CA ASN A 34 -19.54 -3.82 5.80
C ASN A 34 -18.81 -5.11 6.20
N GLU A 35 -19.50 -6.25 6.13
CA GLU A 35 -18.91 -7.56 6.40
C GLU A 35 -17.80 -7.89 5.39
N LEU A 36 -18.04 -7.69 4.09
CA LEU A 36 -17.03 -7.86 3.05
C LEU A 36 -15.80 -6.96 3.28
N ALA A 37 -16.01 -5.70 3.63
CA ALA A 37 -14.92 -4.78 3.95
C ALA A 37 -14.10 -5.29 5.14
N ASN A 38 -14.74 -5.87 6.15
CA ASN A 38 -14.06 -6.46 7.30
C ASN A 38 -13.29 -7.75 6.94
N GLU A 39 -13.89 -8.65 6.16
CA GLU A 39 -13.24 -9.88 5.65
C GLU A 39 -11.96 -9.55 4.89
N THR A 40 -12.06 -8.62 3.93
CA THR A 40 -10.93 -8.20 3.10
C THR A 40 -9.87 -7.46 3.90
N LYS A 41 -10.26 -6.65 4.91
CA LYS A 41 -9.32 -6.02 5.86
C LYS A 41 -8.54 -7.04 6.68
N LYS A 42 -9.17 -8.12 7.15
CA LYS A 42 -8.49 -9.21 7.88
C LYS A 42 -7.48 -9.92 7.00
N THR A 43 -7.84 -10.23 5.75
CA THR A 43 -6.93 -10.85 4.78
C THR A 43 -5.75 -9.93 4.46
N ASN A 44 -6.00 -8.64 4.26
CA ASN A 44 -4.94 -7.64 4.08
C ASN A 44 -3.97 -7.65 5.27
N TYR A 45 -4.49 -7.65 6.49
CA TYR A 45 -3.69 -7.71 7.71
C TYR A 45 -2.81 -8.96 7.79
N LEU A 46 -3.38 -10.12 7.49
CA LEU A 46 -2.67 -11.40 7.50
C LEU A 46 -1.50 -11.40 6.52
N VAL A 47 -1.73 -10.94 5.29
CA VAL A 47 -0.71 -10.90 4.24
C VAL A 47 0.38 -9.90 4.58
N THR A 48 0.03 -8.70 5.03
CA THR A 48 1.01 -7.68 5.43
C THR A 48 1.87 -8.15 6.60
N ASN A 49 1.25 -8.76 7.63
CA ASN A 49 1.96 -9.31 8.78
C ASN A 49 2.91 -10.44 8.37
N TRP A 50 2.44 -11.40 7.58
CA TRP A 50 3.26 -12.50 7.10
C TRP A 50 4.49 -12.02 6.33
N ILE A 51 4.31 -11.08 5.40
CA ILE A 51 5.43 -10.54 4.62
C ILE A 51 6.41 -9.80 5.53
N TRP A 52 5.94 -8.98 6.48
CA TRP A 52 6.83 -8.26 7.40
C TRP A 52 7.59 -9.23 8.30
N LEU A 53 6.94 -10.28 8.80
CA LEU A 53 7.59 -11.32 9.59
C LEU A 53 8.63 -12.07 8.76
N LEU A 54 8.35 -12.38 7.50
CA LEU A 54 9.31 -13.00 6.59
C LEU A 54 10.54 -12.11 6.35
N LEU A 55 10.33 -10.81 6.13
CA LEU A 55 11.44 -9.85 5.98
C LEU A 55 12.25 -9.74 7.27
N THR A 56 11.59 -9.81 8.43
CA THR A 56 12.26 -9.83 9.72
C THR A 56 13.08 -11.11 9.91
N PHE A 57 12.55 -12.27 9.54
CA PHE A 57 13.29 -13.53 9.53
C PHE A 57 14.55 -13.43 8.67
N ILE A 58 14.44 -12.86 7.47
CA ILE A 58 15.59 -12.62 6.58
C ILE A 58 16.63 -11.72 7.25
N ALA A 59 16.19 -10.61 7.86
CA ALA A 59 17.09 -9.71 8.57
C ALA A 59 17.85 -10.40 9.71
N ASN A 60 17.14 -11.18 10.53
CA ASN A 60 17.72 -11.84 11.71
C ASN A 60 18.70 -12.96 11.34
N ASN A 61 18.44 -13.71 10.26
CA ASN A 61 19.23 -14.89 9.89
C ASN A 61 20.29 -14.61 8.83
N HIS A 62 20.09 -13.56 8.02
CA HIS A 62 20.95 -13.28 6.87
C HIS A 62 21.38 -11.81 6.76
N GLY A 63 20.98 -10.96 7.73
CA GLY A 63 21.31 -9.54 7.76
C GLY A 63 20.38 -8.67 6.93
N GLU A 64 20.31 -7.39 7.29
CA GLU A 64 19.43 -6.38 6.64
C GLU A 64 19.73 -6.19 5.15
N GLY A 65 20.96 -6.48 4.71
CA GLY A 65 21.30 -6.47 3.28
C GLY A 65 20.49 -7.47 2.46
N LYS A 66 20.15 -8.65 3.02
CA LYS A 66 19.31 -9.63 2.32
C LYS A 66 17.84 -9.24 2.25
N VAL A 67 17.37 -8.34 3.12
CA VAL A 67 16.01 -7.79 3.06
C VAL A 67 15.83 -7.01 1.76
N ILE A 68 16.76 -6.09 1.44
CA ILE A 68 16.65 -5.30 0.21
C ILE A 68 16.87 -6.14 -1.04
N GLU A 69 17.75 -7.15 -0.99
CA GLU A 69 17.88 -8.11 -2.09
C GLU A 69 16.57 -8.86 -2.36
N ALA A 70 15.90 -9.37 -1.33
CA ALA A 70 14.63 -10.07 -1.45
C ALA A 70 13.51 -9.15 -1.99
N LEU A 71 13.42 -7.93 -1.46
CA LEU A 71 12.47 -6.93 -1.94
C LEU A 71 12.74 -6.52 -3.39
N THR A 72 14.01 -6.43 -3.80
CA THR A 72 14.39 -6.13 -5.19
C THR A 72 14.08 -7.29 -6.12
N TYR A 73 14.29 -8.52 -5.66
CA TYR A 73 14.00 -9.74 -6.42
C TYR A 73 12.51 -9.83 -6.81
N LYS A 74 11.60 -9.41 -5.93
CA LYS A 74 10.15 -9.31 -6.21
C LYS A 74 9.86 -8.52 -7.49
N ASN A 75 10.66 -7.50 -7.82
CA ASN A 75 10.45 -6.64 -8.98
C ASN A 75 10.66 -7.35 -10.33
N ARG A 76 11.15 -8.61 -10.33
CA ARG A 76 11.14 -9.47 -11.52
C ARG A 76 9.74 -9.81 -11.98
N LEU A 77 8.75 -9.71 -11.08
CA LEU A 77 7.35 -9.62 -11.47
C LEU A 77 7.15 -8.21 -12.01
N GLN A 78 7.28 -8.03 -13.32
CA GLN A 78 6.78 -6.80 -13.96
C GLN A 78 5.29 -6.72 -13.64
N ASP A 79 4.89 -5.68 -12.92
CA ASP A 79 3.49 -5.44 -12.62
C ASP A 79 2.88 -4.61 -13.77
N PRO A 80 2.00 -5.17 -14.61
CA PRO A 80 1.32 -4.41 -15.66
C PRO A 80 0.54 -3.22 -15.09
N LEU A 81 0.12 -3.29 -13.82
CA LEU A 81 -0.51 -2.19 -13.10
C LEU A 81 0.43 -1.00 -12.94
N CYS A 82 1.73 -1.25 -12.69
CA CYS A 82 2.71 -0.19 -12.68
C CYS A 82 2.74 0.47 -14.07
N GLU A 83 2.92 -0.26 -15.16
CA GLU A 83 3.00 0.33 -16.51
C GLU A 83 1.74 1.13 -16.92
N GLU A 84 0.54 0.69 -16.52
CA GLU A 84 -0.70 1.43 -16.82
C GLU A 84 -0.78 2.76 -16.06
N ILE A 85 -0.57 2.75 -14.74
CA ILE A 85 -0.63 3.95 -13.88
C ILE A 85 0.33 5.02 -14.38
N VAL A 86 1.45 4.54 -14.86
CA VAL A 86 2.62 5.30 -15.24
C VAL A 86 2.42 6.13 -16.50
N ASN A 87 1.82 5.51 -17.51
CA ASN A 87 1.57 6.15 -18.78
C ASN A 87 0.25 6.94 -18.80
N ALA A 88 -0.52 6.89 -17.71
CA ALA A 88 -1.77 7.60 -17.58
C ALA A 88 -1.57 9.13 -17.39
N PRO A 89 -2.54 9.95 -17.84
CA PRO A 89 -2.65 11.37 -17.45
C PRO A 89 -2.69 11.54 -15.93
N ASP A 90 -2.29 12.72 -15.44
CA ASP A 90 -2.13 12.98 -14.01
C ASP A 90 -3.39 12.65 -13.19
N GLU A 91 -4.59 13.07 -13.63
CA GLU A 91 -5.84 12.76 -12.93
C GLU A 91 -6.08 11.24 -12.78
N LYS A 92 -5.98 10.48 -13.89
CA LYS A 92 -6.15 9.02 -13.87
C LYS A 92 -5.08 8.36 -13.00
N LYS A 93 -3.84 8.84 -13.05
CA LYS A 93 -2.72 8.35 -12.23
C LYS A 93 -2.97 8.55 -10.74
N ILE A 94 -3.35 9.76 -10.33
CA ILE A 94 -3.69 10.08 -8.94
C ILE A 94 -4.89 9.26 -8.48
N GLY A 95 -5.93 9.14 -9.31
CA GLY A 95 -7.10 8.30 -9.03
C GLY A 95 -6.74 6.84 -8.83
N SER A 96 -5.86 6.27 -9.66
CA SER A 96 -5.39 4.89 -9.50
C SER A 96 -4.55 4.68 -8.24
N LEU A 97 -3.65 5.62 -7.91
CA LEU A 97 -2.85 5.54 -6.68
C LEU A 97 -3.74 5.67 -5.43
N ALA A 98 -4.72 6.58 -5.44
CA ALA A 98 -5.70 6.70 -4.37
C ALA A 98 -6.54 5.43 -4.22
N SER A 99 -7.03 4.86 -5.34
CA SER A 99 -7.81 3.63 -5.34
C SER A 99 -7.03 2.43 -4.80
N LEU A 100 -5.74 2.32 -5.17
CA LEU A 100 -4.84 1.30 -4.60
C LEU A 100 -4.78 1.44 -3.07
N MET A 101 -4.62 2.65 -2.56
CA MET A 101 -4.51 2.88 -1.12
C MET A 101 -5.86 2.72 -0.38
N HIS A 102 -6.99 3.03 -1.02
CA HIS A 102 -8.32 2.72 -0.51
C HIS A 102 -8.56 1.21 -0.41
N ALA A 103 -8.11 0.43 -1.39
CA ALA A 103 -8.17 -1.04 -1.33
C ALA A 103 -7.31 -1.62 -0.19
N GLN A 104 -6.34 -0.85 0.33
CA GLN A 104 -5.57 -1.17 1.54
C GLN A 104 -6.19 -0.57 2.81
N PHE A 105 -7.36 0.05 2.74
CA PHE A 105 -8.05 0.73 3.86
C PHE A 105 -7.25 1.90 4.44
N SER A 106 -6.54 2.64 3.59
CA SER A 106 -5.90 3.89 4.00
C SER A 106 -6.92 5.04 3.98
N GLU A 107 -6.77 5.95 4.93
CA GLU A 107 -7.36 7.28 4.81
C GLU A 107 -6.47 8.11 3.89
N VAL A 108 -7.06 8.62 2.81
CA VAL A 108 -6.34 9.31 1.73
C VAL A 108 -6.79 10.76 1.70
N ALA A 109 -5.83 11.69 1.79
CA ALA A 109 -6.04 13.09 1.48
C ALA A 109 -5.10 13.50 0.34
N ILE A 110 -5.58 14.34 -0.57
CA ILE A 110 -4.81 14.78 -1.74
C ILE A 110 -4.76 16.29 -1.74
N GLU A 111 -3.55 16.83 -1.83
CA GLU A 111 -3.28 18.25 -2.00
C GLU A 111 -2.55 18.49 -3.32
N GLU A 112 -2.74 19.65 -3.91
CA GLU A 112 -2.12 20.02 -5.18
C GLU A 112 -1.46 21.39 -5.06
N ASP A 113 -0.23 21.51 -5.57
CA ASP A 113 0.46 22.78 -5.81
C ASP A 113 0.91 22.86 -7.28
N ASP A 114 1.54 23.97 -7.67
CA ASP A 114 2.00 24.20 -9.06
C ASP A 114 2.99 23.13 -9.56
N ALA A 115 3.72 22.48 -8.66
CA ALA A 115 4.77 21.52 -8.98
C ALA A 115 4.29 20.06 -8.89
N LYS A 116 3.35 19.73 -8.00
CA LYS A 116 3.03 18.33 -7.65
C LYS A 116 1.66 18.14 -7.02
N PHE A 117 1.22 16.89 -7.04
CA PHE A 117 0.21 16.35 -6.14
C PHE A 117 0.89 15.69 -4.92
N THR A 118 0.30 15.85 -3.75
CA THR A 118 0.72 15.22 -2.50
C THR A 118 -0.40 14.33 -2.00
N ILE A 119 -0.21 13.01 -2.07
CA ILE A 119 -1.11 12.03 -1.50
C ILE A 119 -0.64 11.73 -0.06
N LYS A 120 -1.43 12.12 0.92
CA LYS A 120 -1.22 11.85 2.35
C LYS A 120 -2.00 10.61 2.76
N LEU A 121 -1.34 9.68 3.43
CA LEU A 121 -1.92 8.43 3.91
C LEU A 121 -1.86 8.41 5.44
N ASN A 122 -3.01 8.56 6.11
CA ASN A 122 -3.09 8.81 7.55
C ASN A 122 -4.15 7.96 8.30
N PRO A 123 -3.89 6.69 8.64
CA PRO A 123 -2.65 5.96 8.41
C PRO A 123 -2.52 5.44 6.97
N CYS A 124 -1.28 5.13 6.58
CA CYS A 124 -1.07 4.16 5.51
C CYS A 124 -1.67 2.81 5.94
N GLY A 125 -2.55 2.25 5.12
CA GLY A 125 -3.35 1.05 5.40
C GLY A 125 -2.58 -0.27 5.46
N MET A 126 -1.26 -0.24 5.52
CA MET A 126 -0.40 -1.42 5.66
C MET A 126 0.42 -1.29 6.96
N ALA A 127 1.76 -1.29 6.86
CA ALA A 127 2.65 -1.14 8.01
C ALA A 127 2.40 0.16 8.81
N GLY A 128 1.97 1.26 8.18
CA GLY A 128 1.63 2.50 8.90
C GLY A 128 0.55 2.29 9.97
N ARG A 129 -0.57 1.66 9.60
CA ARG A 129 -1.65 1.27 10.51
C ARG A 129 -1.16 0.30 11.59
N MET A 130 -0.41 -0.72 11.19
CA MET A 130 0.11 -1.74 12.11
C MET A 130 1.07 -1.17 13.16
N ARG A 131 1.93 -0.21 12.80
CA ARG A 131 2.78 0.51 13.78
C ARG A 131 1.97 1.29 14.80
N ARG A 132 0.85 1.93 14.39
CA ARG A 132 -0.06 2.62 15.34
C ARG A 132 -0.71 1.66 16.33
N GLU A 133 -0.97 0.44 15.88
CA GLU A 133 -1.47 -0.65 16.73
C GLU A 133 -0.36 -1.26 17.61
N GLY A 134 0.89 -0.80 17.49
CA GLY A 134 2.03 -1.24 18.27
C GLY A 134 2.64 -2.56 17.81
N LEU A 135 2.41 -2.96 16.56
CA LEU A 135 2.94 -4.22 16.03
C LEU A 135 4.43 -4.20 15.70
N ASP A 136 5.12 -3.07 15.76
CA ASP A 136 6.58 -2.98 15.64
C ASP A 136 7.29 -3.00 17.00
N LYS A 137 6.55 -3.23 18.08
CA LYS A 137 7.09 -3.40 19.42
C LYS A 137 7.70 -4.79 19.60
N GLU A 138 8.47 -4.95 20.67
CA GLU A 138 9.28 -6.16 20.89
C GLU A 138 8.45 -7.47 20.87
N SER A 139 7.21 -7.41 21.34
CA SER A 139 6.29 -8.54 21.56
C SER A 139 5.79 -9.26 20.30
N THR A 140 5.91 -8.67 19.11
CA THR A 140 5.30 -9.18 17.87
C THR A 140 6.31 -9.73 16.87
N ASN A 141 7.61 -9.70 17.21
CA ASN A 141 8.72 -10.10 16.34
C ASN A 141 8.78 -9.39 14.98
N LEU A 142 7.99 -8.36 14.73
CA LEU A 142 8.16 -7.51 13.55
C LEU A 142 9.25 -6.49 13.88
N ARG A 143 10.26 -6.42 13.02
CA ARG A 143 11.43 -5.59 13.26
C ARG A 143 11.56 -4.49 12.22
N ASN A 144 12.29 -3.47 12.63
CA ASN A 144 12.60 -2.28 11.86
C ASN A 144 14.09 -2.22 11.56
N THR A 145 14.51 -1.28 10.73
CA THR A 145 15.92 -1.13 10.39
C THR A 145 16.76 -0.75 11.60
N SER A 146 17.92 -1.38 11.77
CA SER A 146 18.82 -1.11 12.90
C SER A 146 19.54 0.24 12.76
N LYS A 147 19.74 0.69 11.52
CA LYS A 147 20.38 1.96 11.15
C LYS A 147 19.75 2.57 9.89
N GLY A 148 20.25 3.74 9.51
CA GLY A 148 19.92 4.36 8.24
C GLY A 148 20.58 3.65 7.06
N TYR A 149 19.78 3.33 6.06
CA TYR A 149 20.19 2.80 4.75
C TYR A 149 19.63 3.70 3.66
N ASP A 150 20.23 3.68 2.47
CA ASP A 150 19.67 4.40 1.31
C ASP A 150 18.22 3.95 1.05
N TRP A 151 17.97 2.64 1.15
CA TRP A 151 16.64 2.04 1.01
C TRP A 151 15.69 2.22 2.19
N SER A 152 16.15 2.90 3.24
CA SER A 152 15.33 3.36 4.36
C SER A 152 15.35 4.89 4.49
N TRP A 153 15.58 5.62 3.39
CA TRP A 153 15.64 7.09 3.36
C TRP A 153 16.70 7.68 4.30
N GLY A 154 17.76 6.93 4.60
CA GLY A 154 18.76 7.29 5.61
C GLY A 154 18.25 7.22 7.05
N LYS A 155 17.03 6.70 7.27
CA LYS A 155 16.38 6.64 8.59
C LYS A 155 16.54 5.27 9.22
N LYS A 156 16.83 5.28 10.52
CA LYS A 156 16.74 4.12 11.42
C LYS A 156 15.26 3.89 11.80
N GLU A 157 14.90 2.70 12.28
CA GLU A 157 13.55 2.36 12.78
C GLU A 157 12.47 2.40 11.68
N VAL A 158 12.86 2.19 10.42
CA VAL A 158 11.92 2.00 9.33
C VAL A 158 11.49 0.54 9.30
N SER A 159 10.19 0.26 9.29
CA SER A 159 9.67 -1.10 9.11
C SER A 159 10.26 -1.74 7.84
N TYR A 160 10.75 -2.97 7.92
CA TYR A 160 11.20 -3.68 6.72
C TYR A 160 10.11 -3.79 5.66
N TYR A 161 8.84 -3.84 6.07
CA TYR A 161 7.72 -3.81 5.13
C TYR A 161 7.60 -2.45 4.43
N CYS A 162 7.86 -1.34 5.11
CA CYS A 162 7.87 0.00 4.52
C CYS A 162 9.01 0.18 3.51
N ALA A 163 10.13 -0.53 3.63
CA ALA A 163 11.25 -0.44 2.70
C ALA A 163 10.86 -0.78 1.24
N GLN A 164 9.79 -1.54 1.02
CA GLN A 164 9.31 -1.78 -0.34
C GLN A 164 8.81 -0.50 -1.04
N CYS A 165 8.33 0.50 -0.29
CA CYS A 165 7.89 1.77 -0.85
C CYS A 165 9.07 2.59 -1.40
N TYR A 166 10.28 2.39 -0.86
CA TYR A 166 11.49 2.95 -1.43
C TYR A 166 11.76 2.35 -2.82
N LEU A 167 11.64 1.03 -2.95
CA LEU A 167 11.81 0.36 -4.24
C LEU A 167 10.76 0.78 -5.26
N ILE A 168 9.49 0.90 -4.87
CA ILE A 168 8.43 1.39 -5.76
C ILE A 168 8.82 2.76 -6.33
N SER A 169 9.28 3.68 -5.48
CA SER A 169 9.75 5.00 -5.95
C SER A 169 10.89 4.88 -6.99
N ASN A 170 11.80 3.92 -6.82
CA ASN A 170 12.94 3.73 -7.72
C ASN A 170 12.60 2.94 -9.00
N ILE A 171 11.70 1.96 -8.95
CA ILE A 171 11.18 1.26 -10.13
C ILE A 171 10.48 2.25 -11.04
N LEU A 172 9.63 3.10 -10.45
CA LEU A 172 8.93 4.14 -11.21
C LEU A 172 9.97 5.09 -11.85
N LYS A 173 10.95 5.60 -11.09
CA LYS A 173 12.02 6.44 -11.65
C LYS A 173 12.80 5.82 -12.83
N ASN A 174 13.05 4.51 -12.80
CA ASN A 174 13.84 3.81 -13.83
C ASN A 174 13.02 3.26 -14.99
N SER A 175 11.68 3.33 -14.93
CA SER A 175 10.86 2.91 -16.07
C SER A 175 11.09 3.86 -17.25
N LYS A 176 11.12 3.34 -18.48
CA LYS A 176 11.28 4.14 -19.73
C LYS A 176 10.15 5.14 -19.99
N SER A 177 9.17 5.20 -19.10
CA SER A 177 8.11 6.18 -19.11
C SER A 177 8.59 7.49 -18.46
N LYS A 178 7.85 8.58 -18.65
CA LYS A 178 8.13 9.91 -18.10
C LYS A 178 7.91 10.01 -16.58
N LEU A 179 8.30 8.99 -15.82
CA LEU A 179 8.05 8.79 -14.39
C LEU A 179 9.16 9.30 -13.46
N GLU A 180 9.81 10.40 -13.80
CA GLU A 180 10.82 10.99 -12.92
C GLU A 180 10.26 11.50 -11.55
N LYS A 181 9.03 11.14 -11.16
CA LYS A 181 8.20 12.05 -10.36
C LYS A 181 7.35 11.42 -9.27
N VAL A 182 7.42 10.12 -8.96
CA VAL A 182 6.82 9.58 -7.72
C VAL A 182 7.90 9.45 -6.66
N VAL A 183 7.82 10.27 -5.61
CA VAL A 183 8.71 10.23 -4.45
C VAL A 183 7.88 9.89 -3.23
N ILE A 184 8.12 8.72 -2.64
CA ILE A 184 7.50 8.32 -1.39
C ILE A 184 8.42 8.75 -0.23
N ASN A 185 7.86 9.42 0.77
CA ASN A 185 8.50 9.69 2.05
C ASN A 185 7.77 8.92 3.15
N CYS A 186 8.47 7.97 3.75
CA CYS A 186 7.97 7.19 4.89
C CYS A 186 8.36 7.88 6.21
N PRO A 187 7.40 8.11 7.13
CA PRO A 187 7.69 8.66 8.44
C PRO A 187 8.28 7.59 9.36
N THR A 188 9.15 8.02 10.28
CA THR A 188 9.65 7.16 11.37
C THR A 188 8.64 7.06 12.49
N ALA A 189 8.00 8.17 12.87
CA ALA A 189 6.94 8.15 13.87
C ALA A 189 5.70 7.41 13.35
N SER A 190 5.06 6.63 14.22
CA SER A 190 3.91 5.79 13.87
C SER A 190 2.63 6.60 13.60
N ASP A 191 2.47 7.73 14.28
CA ASP A 191 1.32 8.63 14.19
C ASP A 191 1.39 9.63 13.03
N GLU A 192 2.57 9.82 12.43
CA GLU A 192 2.74 10.66 11.25
C GLU A 192 2.20 9.99 9.96
N PRO A 193 1.73 10.79 8.98
CA PRO A 193 1.26 10.29 7.69
C PRO A 193 2.40 9.97 6.72
N CYS A 194 2.18 8.94 5.88
CA CYS A 194 3.04 8.72 4.70
C CYS A 194 2.70 9.72 3.60
N HIS A 195 3.71 10.21 2.89
CA HIS A 195 3.53 11.17 1.81
C HIS A 195 4.02 10.60 0.49
N TRP A 196 3.17 10.59 -0.53
CA TRP A 196 3.55 10.29 -1.90
C TRP A 196 3.46 11.58 -2.72
N TYR A 197 4.61 12.04 -3.18
CA TYR A 197 4.70 13.21 -4.05
C TYR A 197 4.68 12.74 -5.49
N VAL A 198 3.72 13.22 -6.26
CA VAL A 198 3.59 12.95 -7.70
C VAL A 198 3.79 14.28 -8.43
N TYR A 199 5.00 14.53 -8.93
CA TYR A 199 5.31 15.78 -9.61
C TYR A 199 4.67 15.84 -10.99
N LYS A 200 4.14 17.00 -11.34
CA LYS A 200 3.52 17.28 -12.64
C LYS A 200 4.57 17.28 -13.73
N THR A 201 4.18 16.82 -14.92
CA THR A 201 5.01 17.04 -16.11
C THR A 201 4.86 18.50 -16.52
N LYS A 202 5.82 19.38 -16.18
CA LYS A 202 5.85 20.72 -16.77
C LYS A 202 5.87 20.56 -18.28
N ASN A 203 4.92 21.18 -18.99
CA ASN A 203 4.92 21.22 -20.44
C ASN A 203 6.30 21.68 -20.94
N GLU A 204 7.10 20.77 -21.51
CA GLU A 204 8.29 21.09 -22.30
C GLU A 204 7.92 21.74 -23.65
N LYS A 205 6.94 22.65 -23.65
CA LYS A 205 6.65 23.58 -24.76
C LYS A 205 7.16 24.99 -24.48
N ALA A 206 7.86 25.21 -23.38
CA ALA A 206 8.54 26.45 -23.06
C ALA A 206 10.06 26.23 -23.03
N LYS A 207 10.66 25.83 -24.17
CA LYS A 207 12.10 25.96 -24.48
C LYS A 207 12.42 25.45 -25.90
N ILE A 208 11.81 26.08 -26.91
CA ILE A 208 12.46 26.32 -28.21
C ILE A 208 12.01 27.73 -28.64
N ARG A 209 12.80 28.72 -28.27
CA ARG A 209 13.03 29.95 -29.02
C ARG A 209 14.51 30.20 -29.00
#